data_AF-A0A4Z0NQ41-F1
#
_entry.id   AF-A0A4Z0NQ41-F1
#
_cell.length_a   1.000
_cell.length_b   1.000
_cell.length_c   1.000
_cell.angle_alpha   90.00
_cell.angle_beta   90.00
_cell.angle_gamma   90.00
#
_symmetry.space_group_name_H-M   'P 1'
#
loop_
_entity.id
_entity.type
_entity.pdbx_description
1 polymer ?
#
loop_
_entity_poly.entity_id
_entity_poly.type
_entity_poly.pdbx_seq_one_letter_code
_entity_poly.pdbx_strand_id
1 'polypeptide(L)'
;MPFTPIYAPRGNTLSSADPKRVPSATFDMIAFTGTVLGDRSDERRALLVWARAIVTEGDIGGSIAAFCREMGWNRRTFDRRRHRACLKVAAAKNAFDRYG
;
A
#
# COMPACT_ATOMS: atom_id res chain seq x y z
N MET A 1 2.38 1.26 -52.07
CA MET A 1 2.51 0.34 -50.90
C MET A 1 1.71 0.94 -49.75
N PRO A 2 0.76 0.23 -49.13
CA PRO A 2 -0.03 0.80 -48.04
C PRO A 2 0.73 0.75 -46.70
N PHE A 3 0.74 1.88 -45.99
CA PHE A 3 1.42 2.06 -44.70
C PHE A 3 0.56 1.43 -43.59
N THR A 4 1.00 0.28 -43.06
CA THR A 4 0.31 -0.40 -41.95
C THR A 4 1.04 -0.05 -40.65
N PRO A 5 0.43 0.67 -39.69
CA PRO A 5 1.09 0.97 -38.42
C PRO A 5 1.23 -0.31 -37.58
N ILE A 6 2.44 -0.61 -37.13
CA ILE A 6 2.73 -1.71 -36.21
C ILE A 6 2.30 -1.29 -34.81
N TYR A 7 1.20 -1.85 -34.32
CA TYR A 7 0.76 -1.71 -32.94
C TYR A 7 1.57 -2.67 -32.06
N ALA A 8 2.52 -2.14 -31.29
CA ALA A 8 3.25 -2.89 -30.26
C ALA A 8 2.65 -2.53 -28.89
N PRO A 9 1.74 -3.34 -28.32
CA PRO A 9 1.28 -3.12 -26.96
C PRO A 9 2.50 -3.28 -26.05
N ARG A 10 2.87 -2.20 -25.34
CA ARG A 10 3.83 -2.32 -24.24
C ARG A 10 3.20 -3.28 -23.23
N GLY A 11 3.79 -4.46 -23.09
CA GLY A 11 3.34 -5.45 -22.12
C GLY A 11 3.22 -4.77 -20.76
N ASN A 12 1.99 -4.67 -20.27
CA ASN A 12 1.73 -4.09 -18.96
C ASN A 12 2.42 -5.00 -17.95
N THR A 13 3.46 -4.52 -17.27
CA THR A 13 4.17 -5.23 -16.19
C THR A 13 3.32 -5.34 -14.92
N LEU A 14 2.02 -5.11 -15.01
CA LEU A 14 1.07 -5.42 -13.95
C LEU A 14 0.73 -6.91 -14.04
N SER A 15 1.35 -7.69 -13.16
CA SER A 15 0.96 -9.09 -12.96
C SER A 15 -0.50 -9.13 -12.50
N SER A 16 -1.34 -9.86 -13.23
CA SER A 16 -2.70 -10.15 -12.80
C SER A 16 -2.63 -10.97 -11.51
N ALA A 17 -3.20 -10.44 -10.42
CA ALA A 17 -3.30 -11.19 -9.17
C ALA A 17 -4.10 -12.47 -9.44
N ASP A 18 -3.49 -13.64 -9.19
CA ASP A 18 -4.09 -14.96 -9.38
C ASP A 18 -5.52 -15.00 -8.79
N PRO A 19 -6.58 -15.17 -9.61
CA PRO A 19 -7.97 -15.19 -9.16
C PRO A 19 -8.26 -16.24 -8.08
N LYS A 20 -7.47 -17.31 -8.00
CA LYS A 20 -7.60 -18.37 -6.99
C LYS A 20 -6.89 -18.03 -5.67
N ARG A 21 -6.03 -17.00 -5.67
CA ARG A 21 -5.45 -16.37 -4.47
C ARG A 21 -6.17 -15.09 -4.06
N VAL A 22 -7.19 -14.66 -4.80
CA VAL A 22 -8.04 -13.55 -4.38
C VAL A 22 -8.91 -14.05 -3.23
N PRO A 23 -8.82 -13.46 -2.02
CA PRO A 23 -9.71 -13.81 -0.93
C PRO A 23 -11.16 -13.62 -1.38
N SER A 24 -11.93 -14.72 -1.38
CA SER A 24 -13.36 -14.72 -1.66
C SER A 24 -14.07 -13.72 -0.73
N ALA A 25 -14.80 -12.76 -1.30
CA ALA A 25 -15.35 -11.56 -0.65
C ALA A 25 -14.27 -10.59 -0.15
N THR A 26 -13.65 -9.91 -1.11
CA THR A 26 -12.43 -9.09 -0.98
C THR A 26 -12.60 -7.92 -0.01
N PHE A 27 -12.31 -8.13 1.27
CA PHE A 27 -12.12 -7.03 2.21
C PHE A 27 -10.95 -6.16 1.69
N ASP A 28 -11.28 -5.00 1.12
CA ASP A 28 -10.27 -4.08 0.60
C ASP A 28 -9.56 -3.39 1.76
N MET A 29 -8.44 -3.98 2.17
CA MET A 29 -7.60 -3.46 3.24
C MET A 29 -7.06 -2.05 2.93
N ILE A 30 -6.84 -1.70 1.65
CA ILE A 30 -6.32 -0.39 1.27
C ILE A 30 -7.40 0.67 1.47
N ALA A 31 -8.61 0.41 0.98
CA ALA A 31 -9.76 1.29 1.22
C ALA A 31 -10.05 1.40 2.72
N PHE A 32 -10.04 0.27 3.44
CA PHE A 32 -10.27 0.24 4.88
C PHE A 32 -9.28 1.09 5.68
N THR A 33 -7.99 1.06 5.32
CA THR A 33 -7.00 1.95 5.98
C THR A 33 -7.31 3.43 5.76
N GLY A 34 -7.93 3.79 4.63
CA GLY A 34 -8.40 5.15 4.34
C GLY A 34 -9.53 5.55 5.28
N THR A 35 -10.51 4.67 5.47
CA THR A 35 -11.61 4.87 6.43
C THR A 35 -11.12 5.00 7.86
N VAL A 36 -10.17 4.16 8.30
CA VAL A 36 -9.72 4.11 9.71
C VAL A 36 -8.74 5.24 10.04
N LEU A 37 -7.81 5.56 9.15
CA LEU A 37 -6.71 6.48 9.43
C LEU A 37 -6.93 7.86 8.78
N GLY A 38 -7.89 8.00 7.88
CA GLY A 38 -8.06 9.17 7.02
C GLY A 38 -7.16 9.12 5.79
N ASP A 39 -7.69 9.51 4.63
CA ASP A 39 -7.03 9.27 3.35
C ASP A 39 -5.66 9.94 3.19
N ARG A 40 -5.51 11.13 3.78
CA ARG A 40 -4.31 11.96 3.68
C ARG A 40 -3.46 11.95 4.95
N SER A 41 -3.74 11.06 5.91
CA SER A 41 -3.00 11.07 7.16
C SER A 41 -1.57 10.58 6.99
N ASP A 42 -0.68 11.20 7.75
CA ASP A 42 0.73 10.80 7.84
C ASP A 42 0.89 9.35 8.36
N GLU A 43 -0.03 8.92 9.23
CA GLU A 43 -0.06 7.55 9.74
C GLU A 43 -0.38 6.55 8.62
N ARG A 44 -1.35 6.86 7.73
CA ARG A 44 -1.67 6.03 6.56
C ARG A 44 -0.50 6.00 5.57
N ARG A 45 0.10 7.16 5.29
CA ARG A 45 1.27 7.24 4.40
C ARG A 45 2.42 6.38 4.91
N ALA A 46 2.75 6.47 6.19
CA ALA A 46 3.80 5.66 6.81
C ALA A 46 3.51 4.16 6.69
N LEU A 47 2.26 3.75 6.91
CA LEU A 47 1.83 2.35 6.80
C LEU A 47 1.96 1.82 5.37
N LEU A 48 1.46 2.57 4.38
CA LEU A 48 1.48 2.14 2.98
C LEU A 48 2.89 2.11 2.40
N VAL A 49 3.74 3.07 2.74
CA VAL A 49 5.15 3.07 2.33
C VAL A 49 5.89 1.89 2.94
N TRP A 50 5.64 1.59 4.22
CA TRP A 50 6.22 0.41 4.87
C TRP A 50 5.77 -0.89 4.20
N ALA A 51 4.48 -1.06 3.95
CA ALA A 51 3.93 -2.26 3.31
C ALA A 51 4.54 -2.48 1.93
N ARG A 52 4.62 -1.41 1.11
CA ARG A 52 5.29 -1.45 -0.19
C ARG A 52 6.76 -1.82 -0.05
N ALA A 53 7.49 -1.15 0.85
CA ALA A 53 8.94 -1.34 1.01
C ALA A 53 9.30 -2.75 1.45
N ILE A 54 8.47 -3.42 2.27
CA ILE A 54 8.70 -4.82 2.64
C ILE A 54 8.50 -5.77 1.46
N VAL A 55 7.44 -5.57 0.67
CA VAL A 55 7.11 -6.48 -0.45
C VAL A 55 8.09 -6.33 -1.61
N THR A 56 8.63 -5.14 -1.79
CA THR A 56 9.49 -4.78 -2.93
C THR A 56 10.95 -4.65 -2.54
N GLU A 57 11.29 -4.91 -1.28
CA GLU A 57 12.63 -4.71 -0.70
C GLU A 57 13.20 -3.28 -0.90
N GLY A 58 12.36 -2.32 -1.26
CA GLY A 58 12.74 -0.94 -1.56
C GLY A 58 13.02 -0.65 -3.04
N ASP A 59 12.90 -1.64 -3.92
CA ASP A 59 13.11 -1.49 -5.37
C ASP A 59 12.08 -0.56 -6.02
N ILE A 60 10.85 -0.54 -5.48
CA ILE A 60 9.75 0.27 -6.03
C ILE A 60 9.46 1.46 -5.11
N GLY A 61 9.61 2.67 -5.68
CA GLY A 61 9.25 3.93 -5.03
C GLY A 61 10.19 4.37 -3.91
N GLY A 62 11.37 3.74 -3.79
CA GLY A 62 12.44 4.12 -2.89
C GLY A 62 12.35 3.52 -1.49
N SER A 63 13.49 3.54 -0.80
CA SER A 63 13.63 3.04 0.57
C SER A 63 12.93 3.94 1.59
N ILE A 64 12.63 3.39 2.76
CA ILE A 64 12.03 4.19 3.84
C ILE A 64 12.97 5.33 4.29
N ALA A 65 14.29 5.17 4.15
CA ALA A 65 15.24 6.23 4.43
C ALA A 65 15.11 7.41 3.45
N ALA A 66 14.81 7.15 2.17
CA ALA A 66 14.52 8.21 1.20
C ALA A 66 13.22 8.95 1.57
N PHE A 67 12.15 8.21 1.88
CA PHE A 67 10.88 8.78 2.31
C PHE A 67 11.00 9.63 3.59
N CYS A 68 11.74 9.14 4.59
CA CYS A 68 12.00 9.89 5.81
C CYS A 68 12.74 11.21 5.54
N ARG A 69 13.71 11.22 4.61
CA ARG A 69 14.41 12.45 4.21
C ARG A 69 13.46 13.46 3.54
N GLU A 70 12.64 12.99 2.61
CA GLU A 70 11.66 13.82 1.90
C GLU A 70 10.64 14.46 2.85
N MET A 71 10.14 13.69 3.82
CA MET A 71 9.15 14.16 4.78
C MET A 71 9.75 14.94 5.97
N GLY A 72 11.09 15.04 6.06
CA GLY A 72 11.76 15.62 7.22
C GLY A 72 11.56 14.81 8.52
N TRP A 73 11.35 13.50 8.41
CA TRP A 73 11.09 12.62 9.55
C TRP A 73 12.32 11.82 9.95
N ASN A 74 12.51 11.65 11.25
CA ASN A 74 13.45 10.68 11.80
C ASN A 74 12.88 9.27 11.66
N ARG A 75 13.75 8.26 11.54
CA ARG A 75 13.35 6.85 11.48
C ARG A 75 12.44 6.45 12.66
N ARG A 76 12.77 6.89 13.87
CA ARG A 76 11.96 6.68 15.09
C ARG A 76 10.53 7.24 14.95
N THR A 77 10.38 8.40 14.31
CA THR A 77 9.07 9.04 14.08
C THR A 77 8.24 8.21 13.10
N PHE A 78 8.86 7.73 12.03
CA PHE A 78 8.23 6.82 11.08
C PHE A 78 7.75 5.54 11.77
N ASP A 79 8.62 4.88 12.52
CA ASP A 79 8.30 3.60 13.17
C ASP A 79 7.18 3.74 14.19
N ARG A 80 7.18 4.84 14.97
CA ARG A 80 6.09 5.16 15.91
C ARG A 80 4.76 5.38 15.19
N ARG A 81 4.75 6.15 14.10
CA ARG A 81 3.54 6.39 13.30
C ARG A 81 3.01 5.11 12.66
N ARG A 82 3.90 4.31 12.05
CA ARG A 82 3.57 3.00 11.47
C ARG A 82 3.01 2.06 12.52
N HIS A 83 3.64 1.94 13.69
CA HIS A 83 3.16 1.08 14.78
C HIS A 83 1.76 1.49 15.25
N ARG A 84 1.54 2.79 15.47
CA ARG A 84 0.23 3.32 15.86
C ARG A 84 -0.83 3.08 14.78
N ALA A 85 -0.48 3.24 13.52
CA ALA A 85 -1.36 2.94 12.38
C ALA A 85 -1.77 1.46 12.37
N CYS A 86 -0.81 0.54 12.52
CA CYS A 86 -1.08 -0.89 12.61
C CYS A 86 -2.03 -1.22 13.76
N LEU A 87 -1.80 -0.65 14.95
CA LEU A 87 -2.67 -0.89 16.11
C LEU A 87 -4.10 -0.41 15.86
N LYS A 88 -4.27 0.78 15.27
CA LYS A 88 -5.61 1.31 14.94
C LYS A 88 -6.33 0.45 13.91
N VAL A 89 -5.65 0.06 12.83
CA VAL A 89 -6.24 -0.78 11.79
C VAL A 89 -6.58 -2.17 12.33
N ALA A 90 -5.71 -2.78 13.14
CA ALA A 90 -5.97 -4.06 13.77
C ALA A 90 -7.16 -3.99 14.74
N ALA A 91 -7.23 -2.96 15.59
CA ALA A 91 -8.37 -2.75 16.48
C ALA A 91 -9.68 -2.58 15.71
N ALA A 92 -9.66 -1.78 14.64
CA ALA A 92 -10.83 -1.57 13.78
C ALA A 92 -11.25 -2.85 13.05
N LYS A 93 -10.30 -3.64 12.54
CA LYS A 93 -10.59 -4.91 11.86
C LYS A 93 -11.18 -5.93 12.82
N ASN A 94 -10.62 -6.06 14.02
CA ASN A 94 -11.12 -6.95 15.05
C ASN A 94 -12.53 -6.55 15.53
N ALA A 95 -12.83 -5.25 15.58
CA ALA A 95 -14.17 -4.76 15.88
C ALA A 95 -15.13 -5.08 14.72
N PHE A 96 -14.71 -4.85 13.47
CA PHE A 96 -15.50 -5.19 12.29
C PHE A 96 -15.84 -6.69 12.27
N ASP A 97 -14.87 -7.57 12.50
CA ASP A 97 -15.07 -9.03 12.51
C ASP A 97 -15.94 -9.54 13.66
N ARG A 98 -16.06 -8.76 14.74
CA ARG A 98 -16.90 -9.11 15.89
C ARG A 98 -18.37 -8.74 15.66
N TYR A 99 -18.66 -7.74 14.83
CA TYR A 99 -19.99 -7.13 14.71
C TYR A 99 -20.57 -7.10 13.29
N GLY A 100 -19.78 -7.43 12.26
CA GLY A 100 -20.19 -7.52 10.86
C GLY A 100 -20.21 -8.96 10.36
#